data_AF-A0A969T409-F1
#
_entry.id   AF-A0A969T409-F1
#
_cell.length_a   1.000
_cell.length_b   1.000
_cell.length_c   1.000
_cell.angle_alpha   90.00
_cell.angle_beta   90.00
_cell.angle_gamma   90.00
#
_symmetry.space_group_name_H-M   'P 1'
#
loop_
_entity.id
_entity.type
_entity.pdbx_description
1 polymer ?
#
loop_
_entity_poly.entity_id
_entity_poly.type
_entity_poly.pdbx_seq_one_letter_code
_entity_poly.pdbx_strand_id
1 'polypeptide(L)' 'MNQALLIGRLTADPESRYFESGANVTHFRIAVDRLKPRENQSQTDYFHCGATR' A
#
# COMPACT_ATOMS: atom_id res chain seq x y z
N MET A 1 -8.15 18.73 5.90
CA MET A 1 -8.01 17.46 6.65
C MET A 1 -7.85 16.35 5.63
N ASN A 2 -6.74 15.61 5.63
CA ASN A 2 -6.49 14.49 4.72
C ASN A 2 -5.88 13.34 5.53
N GLN A 3 -6.66 12.30 5.79
CA GLN A 3 -6.27 11.14 6.57
C GLN A 3 -6.87 9.90 5.92
N ALA A 4 -6.10 8.81 5.87
CA ALA A 4 -6.53 7.53 5.32
C ALA A 4 -6.11 6.39 6.26
N LEU A 5 -7.01 5.42 6.45
CA LEU A 5 -6.76 4.16 7.15
C LEU A 5 -7.02 3.03 6.16
N LEU A 6 -5.99 2.23 5.87
CA LEU A 6 -6.05 1.10 4.94
C LEU A 6 -5.77 -0.20 5.70
N ILE A 7 -6.62 -1.21 5.49
CA ILE A 7 -6.44 -2.57 6.04
C ILE A 7 -6.51 -3.52 4.85
N GLY A 8 -5.47 -4.32 4.67
CA GLY A 8 -5.36 -5.19 3.51
C GLY A 8 -4.15 -6.11 3.60
N ARG A 9 -3.77 -6.67 2.45
CA ARG A 9 -2.68 -7.65 2.32
C ARG A 9 -1.52 -7.06 1.53
N LEU A 10 -0.29 -7.39 1.89
CA LEU A 10 0.87 -7.05 1.05
C LEU A 10 0.84 -7.92 -0.21
N THR A 11 1.03 -7.30 -1.38
CA THR A 11 1.05 -8.03 -2.66
C THR A 11 2.42 -8.62 -2.98
N ALA A 12 3.47 -8.09 -2.36
CA ALA A 12 4.86 -8.46 -2.53
C ALA A 12 5.64 -8.02 -1.29
N ASP A 13 6.85 -8.54 -1.13
CA ASP A 13 7.75 -8.10 -0.08
C ASP A 13 8.08 -6.59 -0.24
N PRO A 14 8.16 -5.85 0.87
CA PRO A 14 8.46 -4.43 0.84
C PRO A 14 9.90 -4.17 0.35
N GLU A 15 10.05 -3.26 -0.61
CA GLU A 15 11.36 -2.85 -1.14
C GLU A 15 11.92 -1.69 -0.31
N SER A 16 12.99 -1.94 0.44
CA SER A 16 13.69 -0.89 1.19
C SER A 16 14.90 -0.38 0.42
N ARG A 17 14.97 0.94 0.21
CA ARG A 17 16.13 1.61 -0.38
C ARG A 17 16.74 2.58 0.61
N TYR A 18 18.06 2.52 0.72
CA TYR A 18 18.86 3.47 1.48
C TYR A 18 19.47 4.48 0.50
N PHE A 19 19.24 5.77 0.75
CA PHE A 19 19.85 6.84 -0.01
C PHE A 19 21.11 7.35 0.69
N GLU A 20 22.07 7.86 -0.10
CA GLU A 20 23.31 8.46 0.42
C GLU A 20 23.06 9.63 1.38
N SER A 21 21.90 10.28 1.26
CA SER A 21 21.43 11.34 2.17
C SER A 21 21.03 10.84 3.56
N GLY A 22 21.12 9.52 3.83
CA GLY A 22 20.69 8.90 5.08
C GLY A 22 19.19 8.63 5.16
N ALA A 23 18.42 9.00 4.14
CA ALA A 23 17.00 8.68 4.06
C ALA A 23 16.80 7.19 3.76
N ASN A 24 15.94 6.52 4.54
CA ASN A 24 15.44 5.19 4.24
C ASN A 24 14.00 5.31 3.75
N VAL A 25 13.74 4.79 2.56
CA VAL A 25 12.39 4.75 1.98
C VAL A 25 12.04 3.30 1.69
N THR A 26 10.95 2.84 2.29
CA THR A 26 10.36 1.53 2.04
C THR A 26 9.12 1.68 1.17
N HIS A 27 9.12 1.05 0.01
CA HIS A 27 7.98 1.00 -0.89
C HIS A 27 7.24 -0.33 -0.71
N PHE A 28 5.93 -0.26 -0.57
CA PHE A 28 5.08 -1.43 -0.47
C PHE A 28 3.74 -1.20 -1.16
N ARG A 29 3.09 -2.31 -1.50
CA ARG A 29 1.77 -2.32 -2.14
C ARG A 29 0.79 -3.08 -1.27
N ILE A 30 -0.34 -2.43 -0.95
CA ILE A 30 -1.44 -3.04 -0.21
C ILE A 30 -2.61 -3.31 -1.15
N ALA A 31 -3.04 -4.56 -1.19
CA ALA A 31 -4.30 -5.01 -1.75
C ALA A 31 -5.43 -4.85 -0.73
N VAL A 32 -6.42 -4.01 -1.03
CA VAL A 32 -7.60 -3.77 -0.20
C VAL A 32 -8.84 -4.25 -0.95
N ASP A 33 -9.54 -5.22 -0.38
CA ASP A 33 -10.75 -5.77 -0.97
C ASP A 33 -11.94 -4.83 -0.74
N ARG A 34 -12.75 -4.57 -1.79
CA ARG A 34 -13.93 -3.68 -1.65
C ARG A 34 -15.06 -4.39 -0.92
N LEU A 35 -15.58 -3.72 0.12
CA LEU A 35 -16.72 -4.18 0.91
C LEU A 35 -18.03 -4.34 0.09
N LYS A 36 -18.18 -3.57 -1.00
CA LYS A 36 -19.35 -3.63 -1.90
C LYS A 36 -18.87 -3.65 -3.35
N PRO A 37 -18.62 -4.83 -3.94
CA PRO A 37 -18.33 -4.92 -5.36
C PRO A 37 -19.57 -4.50 -6.16
N ARG A 38 -19.37 -3.78 -7.28
CA ARG A 38 -20.47 -3.21 -8.09
C ARG A 38 -21.20 -4.25 -8.95
N GLU A 39 -20.63 -5.42 -9.11
CA GLU A 39 -21.19 -6.60 -9.75
C GLU A 39 -20.61 -7.83 -9.03
N ASN A 40 -21.12 -9.05 -9.25
CA ASN A 40 -20.74 -10.29 -8.55
C ASN A 40 -19.24 -10.72 -8.60
N GLN A 41 -18.32 -9.80 -8.88
CA GLN A 41 -16.87 -10.01 -8.90
C GLN A 41 -16.23 -9.33 -7.69
N SER A 42 -15.48 -10.09 -6.89
CA SER A 42 -14.63 -9.52 -5.85
C SER A 42 -13.61 -8.58 -6.50
N GLN A 43 -13.68 -7.29 -6.17
CA GLN A 43 -12.77 -6.28 -6.69
C GLN A 43 -11.80 -5.84 -5.61
N THR A 44 -10.51 -5.87 -5.95
CA THR A 44 -9.40 -5.49 -5.07
C THR A 44 -8.74 -4.23 -5.63
N ASP A 45 -8.56 -3.24 -4.77
CA ASP A 45 -7.82 -2.02 -5.08
C ASP A 45 -6.39 -2.15 -4.58
N TYR A 46 -5.43 -1.62 -5.36
CA TYR A 46 -4.01 -1.70 -5.06
C TYR A 46 -3.45 -0.31 -4.78
N PHE A 47 -2.98 -0.11 -3.55
CA PHE A 47 -2.40 1.15 -3.11
C PHE A 47 -0.89 1.03 -3.02
N HIS A 48 -0.18 1.96 -3.65
CA HIS A 48 1.26 2.12 -3.48
C HIS A 48 1.53 3.07 -2.31
N CYS A 49 2.29 2.59 -1.34
CA CYS A 49 2.63 3.35 -0.14
C CYS A 49 4.15 3.44 0.00
N GLY A 50 4.61 4.62 0.38
CA GLY A 50 5.99 4.86 0.80
C GLY A 50 6.01 5.14 2.30
N ALA A 51 6.84 4.40 3.04
CA ALA A 51 7.17 4.70 4.43
C ALA A 51 8.59 5.26 4.48
N THR A 52 8.76 6.38 5.18
CA THR A 52 10.07 6.98 5.45
C THR A 52 10.25 7.07 6.96
N ARG A 53 11.50 6.93 7.42
CA ARG A 53 11.88 7.28 8.78
C ARG A 53 12.13 8.78 8.91
#